data_AF-A0A537PQY8-F1
#
_entry.id   AF-A0A537PQY8-F1
#
_cell.length_a   1.000
_cell.length_b   1.000
_cell.length_c   1.000
_cell.angle_alpha   90.00
_cell.angle_beta   90.00
_cell.angle_gamma   90.00
#
_symmetry.space_group_name_H-M   'P 1'
#
loop_
_entity.id
_entity.type
_entity.pdbx_description
1 polymer ?
#
loop_
_entity_poly.entity_id
_entity_poly.type
_entity_poly.pdbx_seq_one_letter_code
_entity_poly.pdbx_strand_id
1 'polypeptide(L)'
;NAVATGAISIEDMFDTDYVEIPASNPLQHRTRILDWADRALPPFQEAFLARDPRMVFCVMIDRNGYLPVHNKTYSHPQRPGDIAFNTANSRNRRIFNDAAGLAAGRNLRPYLIQSYARDMGNGNTIMMREIDVPIRVNGRHWGGFRTAYKL
;
A
#
# COMPACT_ATOMS: atom_id res chain seq x y z
N ASN A 1 12.23 16.05 -5.56
CA ASN A 1 11.65 14.81 -4.97
C ASN A 1 12.69 14.20 -4.03
N ALA A 2 12.35 13.20 -3.21
CA ALA A 2 13.27 12.66 -2.19
C ALA A 2 14.59 12.10 -2.75
N VAL A 3 14.58 11.57 -3.97
CA VAL A 3 15.79 11.13 -4.67
C VAL A 3 16.68 12.33 -5.02
N ALA A 4 16.10 13.41 -5.55
CA ALA A 4 16.86 14.62 -5.89
C ALA A 4 17.50 15.31 -4.67
N THR A 5 16.92 15.13 -3.47
CA THR A 5 17.49 15.67 -2.22
C THR A 5 18.44 14.70 -1.51
N GLY A 6 18.67 13.51 -2.06
CA GLY A 6 19.51 12.47 -1.44
C GLY A 6 18.89 11.82 -0.19
N ALA A 7 17.58 11.98 0.05
CA ALA A 7 16.92 11.38 1.22
C ALA A 7 16.70 9.86 1.09
N ILE A 8 16.82 9.34 -0.14
CA ILE A 8 16.82 7.93 -0.50
C ILE A 8 17.49 7.79 -1.88
N SER A 9 18.25 6.71 -2.11
CA SER A 9 18.83 6.43 -3.43
C SER A 9 17.76 5.97 -4.43
N ILE A 10 18.06 6.04 -5.74
CA ILE A 10 17.13 5.52 -6.75
C ILE A 10 17.09 3.98 -6.72
N GLU A 11 18.18 3.35 -6.31
CA GLU A 11 18.30 1.90 -6.13
C GLU A 11 17.40 1.42 -4.99
N ASP A 12 17.47 2.06 -3.82
CA ASP A 12 16.65 1.70 -2.66
C ASP A 12 15.16 1.96 -2.91
N MET A 13 14.83 3.03 -3.64
CA MET A 13 13.46 3.34 -4.06
C MET A 13 12.88 2.22 -4.93
N PHE A 14 13.69 1.57 -5.78
CA PHE A 14 13.25 0.53 -6.73
C PHE A 14 13.63 -0.89 -6.28
N ASP A 15 14.00 -1.07 -5.00
CA ASP A 15 14.38 -2.35 -4.42
C ASP A 15 13.20 -3.34 -4.39
N THR A 16 13.38 -4.52 -4.97
CA THR A 16 12.36 -5.58 -5.05
C THR A 16 12.85 -6.91 -4.46
N ASP A 17 13.81 -6.87 -3.55
CA ASP A 17 14.38 -8.08 -2.91
C ASP A 17 13.44 -8.69 -1.85
N TYR A 18 12.39 -7.95 -1.45
CA TYR A 18 11.32 -8.36 -0.51
C TYR A 18 11.76 -9.37 0.56
N VAL A 19 12.63 -8.94 1.48
CA VAL A 19 13.13 -9.80 2.54
C VAL A 19 12.01 -10.10 3.52
N GLU A 20 11.67 -11.36 3.74
CA GLU A 20 10.64 -11.77 4.70
C GLU A 20 10.95 -11.24 6.10
N ILE A 21 9.92 -10.76 6.79
CA ILE A 21 9.96 -10.42 8.21
C ILE A 21 9.60 -11.70 8.99
N PRO A 22 10.54 -12.29 9.75
CA PRO A 22 10.31 -13.54 10.45
C PRO A 22 9.14 -13.45 11.42
N ALA A 23 8.49 -14.59 11.66
CA ALA A 23 7.36 -14.72 12.59
C ALA A 23 6.16 -13.80 12.28
N SER A 24 6.00 -13.37 11.02
CA SER A 24 4.81 -12.64 10.56
C SER A 24 3.78 -13.56 9.91
N ASN A 25 2.51 -13.38 10.26
CA ASN A 25 1.39 -14.11 9.66
C ASN A 25 0.11 -13.24 9.68
N PRO A 26 -0.37 -12.73 8.53
CA PRO A 26 0.16 -12.93 7.17
C PRO A 26 1.59 -12.41 6.97
N LEU A 27 2.32 -13.01 6.02
CA LEU A 27 3.72 -12.70 5.74
C LEU A 27 3.93 -11.22 5.39
N GLN A 28 4.80 -10.55 6.12
CA GLN A 28 5.29 -9.21 5.85
C GLN A 28 6.71 -9.27 5.29
N HIS A 29 7.09 -8.25 4.52
CA HIS A 29 8.40 -8.14 3.89
C HIS A 29 8.99 -6.74 4.14
N ARG A 30 10.32 -6.65 4.16
CA ARG A 30 11.08 -5.42 4.20
C ARG A 30 11.83 -5.24 2.88
N THR A 31 11.86 -4.01 2.39
CA THR A 31 12.73 -3.56 1.30
C THR A 31 13.47 -2.31 1.74
N ARG A 32 14.49 -1.89 0.98
CA ARG A 32 15.33 -0.73 1.33
C ARG A 32 14.59 0.61 1.36
N ILE A 33 13.43 0.72 0.70
CA ILE A 33 12.57 1.92 0.77
C ILE A 33 11.96 2.17 2.16
N LEU A 34 11.86 1.12 3.00
CA LEU A 34 10.96 1.13 4.16
C LEU A 34 11.28 2.25 5.16
N ASP A 35 12.56 2.50 5.45
CA ASP A 35 12.96 3.52 6.42
C ASP A 35 12.54 4.93 5.97
N TRP A 36 12.65 5.22 4.67
CA TRP A 36 12.16 6.48 4.11
C TRP A 36 10.64 6.52 4.10
N ALA A 37 9.99 5.43 3.65
CA ALA A 37 8.54 5.35 3.53
C ALA A 37 7.83 5.53 4.88
N ASP A 38 8.35 4.92 5.95
CA ASP A 38 7.80 5.02 7.32
C ASP A 38 7.81 6.47 7.86
N ARG A 39 8.72 7.33 7.36
CA ARG A 39 8.75 8.76 7.72
C ARG A 39 7.90 9.61 6.79
N ALA A 40 7.98 9.35 5.48
CA ALA A 40 7.41 10.22 4.46
C ALA A 40 5.92 9.99 4.18
N LEU A 41 5.47 8.73 4.22
CA LEU A 41 4.12 8.37 3.77
C LEU A 41 3.02 8.62 4.80
N PRO A 42 3.17 8.34 6.11
CA PRO A 42 2.06 8.47 7.04
C PRO A 42 1.45 9.88 7.08
N PRO A 43 2.21 10.99 7.19
CA PRO A 43 1.60 12.32 7.24
C PRO A 43 0.76 12.62 6.00
N PHE A 44 1.24 12.22 4.81
CA PHE A 44 0.52 12.38 3.55
C PHE A 44 -0.74 11.50 3.47
N GLN A 45 -0.60 10.20 3.75
CA GLN A 45 -1.72 9.25 3.64
C GLN A 45 -2.83 9.56 4.65
N GLU A 46 -2.48 9.94 5.89
CA GLU A 46 -3.48 10.29 6.90
C GLU A 46 -4.20 11.60 6.56
N ALA A 47 -3.45 12.62 6.11
CA ALA A 47 -4.05 13.88 5.69
C ALA A 47 -4.93 13.72 4.44
N PHE A 48 -4.58 12.81 3.53
CA PHE A 48 -5.38 12.54 2.33
C PHE A 48 -6.65 11.73 2.66
N LEU A 49 -6.53 10.70 3.51
CA LEU A 49 -7.67 9.90 3.99
C LEU A 49 -8.74 10.78 4.66
N ALA A 50 -8.33 11.77 5.44
CA ALA A 50 -9.24 12.67 6.14
C ALA A 50 -10.05 13.61 5.23
N ARG A 51 -9.74 13.69 3.92
CA ARG A 51 -10.42 14.61 2.98
C ARG A 51 -11.82 14.16 2.59
N ASP A 52 -12.10 12.86 2.64
CA ASP A 52 -13.40 12.32 2.25
C ASP A 52 -13.80 11.20 3.22
N PRO A 53 -14.89 11.33 3.98
CA PRO A 53 -15.33 10.32 4.94
C PRO A 53 -15.75 9.00 4.29
N ARG A 54 -15.97 8.96 2.97
CA ARG A 54 -16.25 7.73 2.22
C ARG A 54 -14.98 6.96 1.90
N MET A 55 -13.82 7.61 1.94
CA MET A 55 -12.54 6.97 1.67
C MET A 55 -12.20 6.02 2.82
N VAL A 56 -11.95 4.76 2.47
CA VAL A 56 -11.59 3.71 3.42
C VAL A 56 -10.09 3.63 3.58
N PHE A 57 -9.34 3.84 2.50
CA PHE A 57 -7.89 3.89 2.54
C PHE A 57 -7.32 4.70 1.39
N CYS A 58 -6.10 5.17 1.59
CA CYS A 58 -5.22 5.60 0.51
C CYS A 58 -3.79 5.14 0.77
N VAL A 59 -3.18 4.49 -0.22
CA VAL A 59 -1.89 3.80 -0.04
C VAL A 59 -1.05 3.86 -1.29
N MET A 60 0.26 3.80 -1.12
CA MET A 60 1.19 3.57 -2.22
C MET A 60 1.52 2.08 -2.31
N ILE A 61 1.54 1.54 -3.53
CA ILE A 61 2.06 0.20 -3.82
C ILE A 61 3.07 0.27 -4.96
N ASP A 62 4.05 -0.62 -4.96
CA ASP A 62 4.93 -0.78 -6.12
C ASP A 62 4.28 -1.60 -7.24
N ARG A 63 4.99 -1.73 -8.37
CA ARG A 63 4.59 -2.52 -9.55
C ARG A 63 4.31 -4.02 -9.32
N ASN A 64 4.71 -4.56 -8.17
CA ASN A 64 4.50 -5.95 -7.79
C ASN A 64 3.43 -6.08 -6.68
N GLY A 65 2.80 -4.97 -6.29
CA GLY A 65 1.74 -4.95 -5.27
C GLY A 65 2.26 -4.83 -3.84
N TYR A 66 3.56 -4.56 -3.63
CA TYR A 66 4.11 -4.37 -2.29
C TYR A 66 3.64 -3.03 -1.71
N LEU A 67 3.05 -3.09 -0.53
CA LEU A 67 2.50 -1.95 0.20
C LEU A 67 3.39 -1.68 1.42
N PRO A 68 4.39 -0.76 1.35
CA PRO A 68 5.33 -0.54 2.45
C PRO A 68 4.64 0.00 3.70
N VAL A 69 3.76 0.99 3.54
CA VAL A 69 3.09 1.71 4.64
C VAL A 69 1.61 1.88 4.33
N HIS A 70 0.75 1.48 5.26
CA HIS A 70 -0.69 1.67 5.15
C HIS A 70 -1.14 2.84 6.02
N ASN A 71 -2.39 3.29 5.88
CA ASN A 71 -3.04 4.12 6.90
C ASN A 71 -2.92 3.53 8.30
N LYS A 72 -2.91 4.38 9.34
CA LYS A 72 -2.68 4.00 10.74
C LYS A 72 -3.62 2.91 11.23
N THR A 73 -4.90 3.00 10.89
CA THR A 73 -5.94 2.03 11.28
C THR A 73 -5.71 0.61 10.72
N TYR A 74 -4.80 0.44 9.76
CA TYR A 74 -4.45 -0.84 9.16
C TYR A 74 -2.94 -1.13 9.24
N SER A 75 -2.20 -0.40 10.06
CA SER A 75 -0.75 -0.57 10.27
C SER A 75 -0.42 -0.95 11.71
N HIS A 76 -1.32 -1.65 12.38
CA HIS A 76 -1.09 -2.14 13.73
C HIS A 76 0.01 -3.22 13.73
N PRO A 77 0.82 -3.31 14.79
CA PRO A 77 1.72 -4.44 14.99
C PRO A 77 0.95 -5.76 14.93
N GLN A 78 1.55 -6.78 14.35
CA GLN A 78 0.96 -8.11 14.37
C GLN A 78 0.90 -8.67 15.79
N ARG A 79 -0.17 -9.40 16.08
CA ARG A 79 -0.37 -10.18 17.30
C ARG A 79 0.02 -11.64 17.01
N PRO A 80 0.97 -12.24 17.74
CA PRO A 80 1.33 -13.63 17.55
C PRO A 80 0.11 -14.55 17.68
N GLY A 81 -0.09 -15.42 16.69
CA GLY A 81 -1.18 -16.41 16.67
C GLY A 81 -2.57 -15.89 16.26
N ASP A 82 -2.78 -14.57 16.17
CA ASP A 82 -4.09 -13.98 15.84
C ASP A 82 -4.17 -13.56 14.36
N ILE A 83 -4.32 -14.57 13.49
CA ILE A 83 -4.36 -14.38 12.02
C ILE A 83 -5.52 -13.47 11.61
N ALA A 84 -6.67 -13.57 12.28
CA ALA A 84 -7.85 -12.77 11.97
C ALA A 84 -7.58 -11.29 12.25
N PHE A 85 -7.02 -10.96 13.42
CA PHE A 85 -6.60 -9.59 13.73
C PHE A 85 -5.55 -9.08 12.75
N ASN A 86 -4.50 -9.84 12.48
CA ASN A 86 -3.39 -9.43 11.61
C ASN A 86 -3.86 -9.19 10.17
N THR A 87 -4.76 -10.02 9.67
CA THR A 87 -5.34 -9.88 8.33
C THR A 87 -6.12 -8.58 8.18
N ALA A 88 -6.87 -8.19 9.21
CA ALA A 88 -7.68 -6.98 9.20
C ALA A 88 -6.87 -5.71 9.54
N ASN A 89 -5.91 -5.78 10.46
CA ASN A 89 -5.31 -4.61 11.11
C ASN A 89 -3.81 -4.40 10.82
N SER A 90 -3.13 -5.39 10.25
CA SER A 90 -1.68 -5.36 9.95
C SER A 90 -1.45 -5.56 8.45
N ARG A 91 -1.95 -4.61 7.66
CA ARG A 91 -1.99 -4.69 6.18
C ARG A 91 -0.79 -4.04 5.51
N ASN A 92 0.05 -3.33 6.25
CA ASN A 92 1.32 -2.79 5.76
C ASN A 92 2.38 -3.89 5.59
N ARG A 93 3.43 -3.57 4.82
CA ARG A 93 4.58 -4.44 4.51
C ARG A 93 4.20 -5.74 3.82
N ARG A 94 3.04 -5.79 3.16
CA ARG A 94 2.51 -7.00 2.51
C ARG A 94 2.48 -6.82 0.99
N ILE A 95 2.44 -7.93 0.28
CA ILE A 95 2.24 -7.96 -1.17
C ILE A 95 0.77 -8.29 -1.43
N PHE A 96 0.07 -7.39 -2.13
CA PHE A 96 -1.29 -7.59 -2.62
C PHE A 96 -1.23 -7.78 -4.14
N ASN A 97 -1.03 -9.03 -4.56
CA ASN A 97 -0.85 -9.42 -5.95
C ASN A 97 -2.11 -10.06 -6.57
N ASP A 98 -3.28 -9.78 -6.01
CA ASP A 98 -4.55 -10.07 -6.66
C ASP A 98 -4.72 -9.20 -7.94
N ALA A 99 -5.72 -9.53 -8.76
CA ALA A 99 -5.92 -8.88 -10.05
C ALA A 99 -6.11 -7.35 -9.93
N ALA A 100 -6.78 -6.86 -8.87
CA ALA A 100 -6.97 -5.43 -8.66
C ALA A 100 -5.66 -4.78 -8.20
N GLY A 101 -4.98 -5.37 -7.21
CA GLY A 101 -3.69 -4.88 -6.72
C GLY A 101 -2.62 -4.77 -7.83
N LEU A 102 -2.49 -5.80 -8.68
CA LEU A 102 -1.55 -5.77 -9.81
C LEU A 102 -1.97 -4.78 -10.90
N ALA A 103 -3.26 -4.65 -11.19
CA ALA A 103 -3.75 -3.67 -12.16
C ALA A 103 -3.43 -2.24 -11.71
N ALA A 104 -3.67 -1.91 -10.43
CA ALA A 104 -3.33 -0.63 -9.83
C ALA A 104 -1.81 -0.36 -9.87
N GLY A 105 -1.00 -1.33 -9.43
CA GLY A 105 0.46 -1.18 -9.36
C GLY A 105 1.13 -1.11 -10.74
N ARG A 106 0.54 -1.70 -11.78
CA ARG A 106 1.09 -1.75 -13.14
C ARG A 106 0.46 -0.73 -14.10
N ASN A 107 -0.51 0.06 -13.63
CA ASN A 107 -1.19 1.03 -14.47
C ASN A 107 -0.21 2.11 -14.98
N LEU A 108 -0.12 2.28 -16.30
CA LEU A 108 0.68 3.36 -16.93
C LEU A 108 -0.18 4.52 -17.44
N ARG A 109 -1.51 4.34 -17.49
CA ARG A 109 -2.49 5.34 -17.93
C ARG A 109 -2.67 6.42 -16.85
N PRO A 110 -3.23 7.61 -17.17
CA PRO A 110 -3.40 8.68 -16.18
C PRO A 110 -4.14 8.25 -14.92
N TYR A 111 -5.10 7.34 -15.04
CA TYR A 111 -5.80 6.71 -13.92
C TYR A 111 -6.39 5.36 -14.32
N LEU A 112 -6.77 4.57 -13.32
CA LEU A 112 -7.59 3.36 -13.40
C LEU A 112 -8.75 3.50 -12.40
N ILE A 113 -9.95 3.08 -12.78
CA ILE A 113 -11.11 2.99 -11.86
C ILE A 113 -11.58 1.55 -11.86
N GLN A 114 -11.70 0.97 -10.67
CA GLN A 114 -12.19 -0.39 -10.49
C GLN A 114 -13.33 -0.43 -9.47
N SER A 115 -14.17 -1.45 -9.55
CA SER A 115 -15.14 -1.75 -8.50
C SER A 115 -15.01 -3.22 -8.14
N TYR A 116 -14.86 -3.51 -6.85
CA TYR A 116 -14.64 -4.86 -6.36
C TYR A 116 -15.21 -5.06 -4.95
N ALA A 117 -15.48 -6.31 -4.63
CA ALA A 117 -15.85 -6.75 -3.29
C ALA A 117 -14.58 -6.84 -2.42
N ARG A 118 -14.48 -6.02 -1.38
CA ARG A 118 -13.35 -6.06 -0.44
C ARG A 118 -13.75 -6.82 0.82
N ASP A 119 -12.97 -7.86 1.13
CA ASP A 119 -13.02 -8.52 2.42
C ASP A 119 -12.44 -7.60 3.50
N MET A 120 -13.30 -7.23 4.45
CA MET A 120 -12.96 -6.41 5.61
C MET A 120 -12.56 -7.26 6.83
N GLY A 121 -12.53 -8.59 6.70
CA GLY A 121 -12.40 -9.56 7.77
C GLY A 121 -13.76 -9.92 8.39
N ASN A 122 -13.79 -11.00 9.16
CA ASN A 122 -14.96 -11.47 9.92
C ASN A 122 -16.23 -11.71 9.07
N GLY A 123 -16.08 -12.09 7.79
CA GLY A 123 -17.22 -12.36 6.90
C GLY A 123 -17.90 -11.11 6.33
N ASN A 124 -17.38 -9.91 6.61
CA ASN A 124 -17.94 -8.66 6.08
C ASN A 124 -17.28 -8.29 4.76
N THR A 125 -18.09 -8.20 3.71
CA THR A 125 -17.65 -7.74 2.39
C THR A 125 -18.33 -6.41 2.05
N ILE A 126 -17.54 -5.41 1.64
CA ILE A 126 -18.05 -4.10 1.21
C ILE A 126 -17.71 -3.90 -0.26
N MET A 127 -18.66 -3.39 -1.04
CA MET A 127 -18.39 -2.96 -2.40
C MET A 127 -17.58 -1.67 -2.37
N MET A 128 -16.41 -1.72 -2.99
CA MET A 128 -15.47 -0.62 -3.06
C MET A 128 -15.44 -0.08 -4.47
N ARG A 129 -15.31 1.24 -4.60
CA ARG A 129 -14.77 1.87 -5.81
C ARG A 129 -13.37 2.34 -5.52
N GLU A 130 -12.43 1.94 -6.37
CA GLU A 130 -11.03 2.30 -6.26
C GLU A 130 -10.62 3.16 -7.45
N ILE A 131 -9.78 4.16 -7.19
CA ILE A 131 -9.19 5.06 -8.15
C ILE A 131 -7.68 5.04 -7.93
N ASP A 132 -6.94 4.66 -8.97
CA ASP A 132 -5.49 4.48 -8.92
C ASP A 132 -4.80 5.40 -9.93
N VAL A 133 -3.71 6.02 -9.51
CA VAL A 133 -2.87 6.87 -10.37
C VAL A 133 -1.42 6.40 -10.35
N PRO A 134 -0.71 6.45 -11.49
CA PRO A 134 0.67 6.00 -11.57
C PRO A 134 1.60 6.94 -10.80
N ILE A 135 2.50 6.35 -10.01
CA ILE A 135 3.61 7.04 -9.36
C ILE A 135 4.85 6.88 -10.25
N ARG A 136 5.44 8.01 -10.63
CA ARG A 136 6.70 8.06 -11.36
C ARG A 136 7.77 8.75 -10.52
N VAL A 137 8.95 8.15 -10.46
CA VAL A 137 10.15 8.73 -9.83
C VAL A 137 11.19 8.93 -10.91
N ASN A 138 11.60 10.17 -11.15
CA ASN A 138 12.50 10.56 -12.24
C ASN A 138 12.10 9.96 -13.61
N GLY A 139 10.81 10.06 -13.94
CA GLY A 139 10.24 9.56 -15.19
C GLY A 139 10.01 8.04 -15.25
N ARG A 140 10.59 7.25 -14.33
CA ARG A 140 10.42 5.79 -14.26
C ARG A 140 9.19 5.44 -13.43
N HIS A 141 8.38 4.50 -13.93
CA HIS A 141 7.20 4.01 -13.22
C HIS A 141 7.62 3.18 -12.00
N TRP A 142 7.21 3.62 -10.81
CA TRP A 142 7.49 2.95 -9.55
C TRP A 142 6.34 2.01 -9.14
N GLY A 143 5.10 2.49 -9.27
CA GLY A 143 3.90 1.76 -8.91
C GLY A 143 2.66 2.66 -8.90
N GLY A 144 1.68 2.39 -8.03
CA GLY A 144 0.40 3.11 -7.99
C GLY A 144 0.11 3.77 -6.64
N PHE A 145 -0.51 4.94 -6.66
CA PHE A 145 -1.22 5.50 -5.52
C PHE A 145 -2.69 5.15 -5.64
N ARG A 146 -3.20 4.45 -4.64
CA ARG A 146 -4.53 3.85 -4.62
C ARG A 146 -5.41 4.59 -3.64
N THR A 147 -6.64 4.87 -4.02
CA THR A 147 -7.66 5.45 -3.14
C THR A 147 -8.94 4.64 -3.29
N ALA A 148 -9.50 4.16 -2.18
CA ALA A 148 -10.71 3.35 -2.24
C ALA A 148 -11.82 3.92 -1.37
N TYR A 149 -13.03 3.90 -1.89
CA TYR A 149 -14.21 4.54 -1.34
C TYR A 149 -15.31 3.50 -1.16
N LYS A 150 -16.05 3.60 -0.05
CA LYS A 150 -17.30 2.84 0.11
C LYS A 150 -18.31 3.38 -0.90
N LEU A 151 -18.96 2.45 -1.62
CA LEU A 151 -20.15 2.75 -2.40
C LEU A 151 -21.38 2.82 -1.49
#